data_AF-A5JQJ8-F1
#
_entry.id   AF-A5JQJ8-F1
#
_cell.length_a   1.000
_cell.length_b   1.000
_cell.length_c   1.000
_cell.angle_alpha   90.00
_cell.angle_beta   90.00
_cell.angle_gamma   90.00
#
_symmetry.space_group_name_H-M   'P 1'
#
loop_
_entity.id
_entity.type
_entity.pdbx_description
1 polymer ?
#
loop_
_entity_poly.entity_id
_entity_poly.type
_entity_poly.pdbx_seq_one_letter_code
_entity_poly.pdbx_strand_id
1 'polypeptide(L)' 'YGYVFDSLQLSVCLHEVAYWYILSIGAQTDFLSVFFSGYTFKHKMVYEDTLTLFPFSGETVFMSMENPGCLFL' A
#
# COMPACT_ATOMS: atom_id res chain seq x y z
N TYR A 1 1.36 -7.40 18.42
CA TYR A 1 1.44 -8.53 17.46
C TYR A 1 0.96 -8.03 16.11
N GLY A 2 1.64 -8.41 15.02
CA GLY A 2 1.27 -8.04 13.66
C GLY A 2 1.02 -9.29 12.80
N TYR A 3 0.63 -9.08 11.54
CA TYR A 3 0.41 -10.13 10.55
C TYR A 3 1.70 -10.39 9.76
N VAL A 4 1.97 -11.66 9.44
CA VAL A 4 3.12 -12.13 8.65
C VAL A 4 2.70 -13.28 7.73
N PHE A 5 3.46 -13.56 6.66
CA PHE A 5 3.19 -14.66 5.72
C PHE A 5 1.78 -14.63 5.12
N ASP A 6 1.41 -13.51 4.52
CA ASP A 6 0.12 -13.31 3.82
C ASP A 6 -1.13 -13.55 4.70
N SER A 7 -0.98 -13.52 6.03
CA SER A 7 -2.09 -13.68 6.97
C SER A 7 -3.01 -12.45 7.04
N LEU A 8 -2.60 -11.32 6.45
CA LEU A 8 -3.44 -10.16 6.26
C LEU A 8 -4.10 -10.21 4.89
N GLN A 9 -5.43 -10.34 4.86
CA GLN A 9 -6.22 -10.27 3.64
C GLN A 9 -7.13 -9.03 3.71
N LEU A 10 -6.98 -8.13 2.74
CA LEU A 10 -7.76 -6.91 2.63
C LEU A 10 -8.81 -7.08 1.55
N SER A 11 -10.07 -6.79 1.86
CA SER A 11 -11.17 -6.80 0.91
C SER A 11 -11.65 -5.38 0.68
N VAL A 12 -11.70 -4.98 -0.60
CA VAL A 12 -12.17 -3.67 -1.05
C VAL A 12 -13.12 -3.90 -2.23
N CYS A 13 -14.15 -3.07 -2.41
CA CYS A 13 -15.11 -3.28 -3.48
C CYS A 13 -14.63 -2.65 -4.80
N LEU A 14 -15.10 -3.23 -5.91
CA LEU A 14 -14.86 -2.68 -7.25
C LEU A 14 -15.50 -1.29 -7.38
N HIS A 15 -14.77 -0.36 -8.00
CA HIS A 15 -15.10 1.06 -8.18
C HIS A 15 -15.08 1.92 -6.89
N GLU A 16 -14.61 1.39 -5.76
CA GLU A 16 -14.35 2.21 -4.58
C GLU A 16 -13.01 2.93 -4.69
N VAL A 17 -12.94 4.12 -4.09
CA VAL A 17 -11.68 4.85 -3.89
C VAL A 17 -11.20 4.60 -2.48
N ALA A 18 -10.09 3.89 -2.35
CA ALA A 18 -9.47 3.56 -1.08
C ALA A 18 -8.31 4.52 -0.77
N TYR A 19 -8.27 5.02 0.47
CA TYR A 19 -7.16 5.78 1.01
C TYR A 19 -6.31 4.87 1.90
N TRP A 20 -5.01 4.82 1.61
CA TRP A 20 -4.04 4.01 2.33
C TRP A 20 -3.09 4.91 3.11
N TYR A 21 -3.03 4.67 4.42
CA TYR A 21 -2.10 5.33 5.33
C TYR A 21 -1.04 4.31 5.72
N ILE A 22 0.16 4.45 5.16
CA ILE A 22 1.23 3.46 5.27
C ILE A 22 2.32 4.03 6.16
N LEU A 23 2.71 3.29 7.20
CA LEU A 23 3.65 3.72 8.24
C LEU A 23 4.78 2.70 8.38
N SER A 24 6.03 3.17 8.36
CA SER A 24 7.21 2.36 8.69
C SER A 24 7.52 2.55 10.17
N ILE A 25 7.16 1.55 10.99
CA ILE A 25 7.42 1.57 12.43
C ILE A 25 8.06 0.24 12.82
N GLY A 26 9.25 0.29 13.42
CA GLY A 26 9.95 -0.90 13.88
C GLY A 26 11.45 -0.67 13.99
N ALA A 27 12.21 -1.77 14.10
CA ALA A 27 13.67 -1.74 14.16
C ALA A 27 14.34 -1.64 12.77
N GLN A 28 13.57 -1.32 11.72
CA GLN A 28 14.06 -1.32 10.35
C GLN A 28 14.92 -0.09 10.08
N THR A 29 16.10 -0.31 9.51
CA THR A 29 17.07 0.76 9.21
C THR A 29 17.12 1.14 7.73
N ASP A 30 16.62 0.27 6.86
CA ASP A 30 16.57 0.48 5.41
C ASP A 30 15.19 0.97 4.95
N PHE A 31 15.12 1.54 3.74
CA PHE A 31 13.84 1.89 3.14
C PHE A 31 13.07 0.64 2.72
N LEU A 32 11.74 0.73 2.77
CA LEU A 32 10.83 -0.28 2.23
C LEU A 32 10.32 0.18 0.87
N SER A 33 10.21 -0.77 -0.06
CA SER A 33 9.48 -0.59 -1.31
C SER A 33 8.16 -1.34 -1.21
N VAL A 34 7.06 -0.61 -1.18
CA VAL A 34 5.70 -1.16 -1.05
C VAL A 34 4.98 -1.04 -2.38
N PHE A 35 4.35 -2.11 -2.86
CA PHE A 35 3.58 -2.10 -4.10
C PHE A 35 2.31 -2.93 -3.93
N PHE A 36 1.28 -2.61 -4.71
CA PHE A 36 0.03 -3.35 -4.71
C PHE A 36 -0.05 -4.13 -6.01
N SER A 37 -0.07 -5.46 -5.93
CA SER A 37 0.02 -6.30 -7.14
C SER A 37 -1.15 -6.04 -8.09
N GLY A 38 -0.85 -5.55 -9.30
CA GLY A 38 -1.85 -5.25 -10.33
C GLY A 38 -2.61 -3.92 -10.13
N TYR A 39 -2.16 -3.06 -9.22
CA TYR A 39 -2.74 -1.74 -8.98
C TYR A 39 -1.68 -0.64 -9.00
N THR A 40 -2.11 0.53 -9.44
CA THR A 40 -1.35 1.78 -9.32
C THR A 40 -2.04 2.67 -8.30
N PHE A 41 -1.28 3.52 -7.61
CA PHE A 41 -1.83 4.46 -6.66
C PHE A 41 -1.34 5.87 -6.99
N LYS A 42 -2.06 6.87 -6.50
CA LYS A 42 -1.69 8.27 -6.66
C LYS A 42 -0.96 8.77 -5.42
N HIS A 43 0.30 9.12 -5.58
CA HIS A 43 1.16 9.71 -4.56
C HIS A 43 1.63 11.09 -5.03
N LYS A 44 1.46 12.13 -4.19
CA LYS A 44 1.90 13.50 -4.51
C LYS A 44 1.46 13.99 -5.91
N MET A 45 0.23 13.65 -6.28
CA MET A 45 -0.43 13.94 -7.56
C MET A 45 0.08 13.16 -8.79
N VAL A 46 1.01 12.22 -8.62
CA VAL A 46 1.56 11.36 -9.68
C VAL A 46 1.07 9.92 -9.46
N TYR A 47 0.86 9.18 -10.55
CA TYR A 47 0.56 7.75 -10.47
C TYR A 47 1.85 6.95 -10.43
N GLU A 48 1.97 6.08 -9.44
CA GLU A 48 3.15 5.25 -9.20
C GLU A 48 2.71 3.82 -8.82
N ASP A 49 3.58 2.86 -9.11
CA ASP A 49 3.36 1.44 -8.81
C ASP A 49 4.05 1.02 -7.51
N THR A 50 5.07 1.76 -7.09
CA THR A 50 5.93 1.43 -5.95
C THR A 50 6.18 2.65 -5.10
N LEU A 51 5.85 2.54 -3.80
CA LEU A 51 6.03 3.57 -2.81
C LEU A 51 7.31 3.29 -2.04
N THR A 52 8.25 4.24 -2.06
CA THR A 52 9.45 4.17 -1.20
C THR A 52 9.12 4.78 0.16
N LEU A 53 9.22 3.98 1.22
CA LEU A 53 8.92 4.36 2.59
C LEU A 53 10.21 4.36 3.42
N PHE A 54 10.59 5.52 3.94
CA PHE A 54 11.78 5.63 4.79
C PHE A 54 11.50 5.13 6.23
N PRO A 55 12.51 4.68 6.98
CA PRO A 55 12.36 4.34 8.39
C PRO A 55 11.68 5.46 9.19
N PHE A 56 10.74 5.09 10.06
CA PHE A 56 9.99 6.03 10.92
C PHE A 56 9.21 7.12 10.16
N SER A 57 8.91 6.87 8.88
CA SER A 57 8.09 7.77 8.05
C SER A 57 6.70 7.19 7.80
N GLY A 58 5.78 8.08 7.41
CA GLY A 58 4.45 7.72 6.94
C GLY A 58 4.13 8.44 5.64
N GLU A 59 3.43 7.74 4.75
CA GLU A 59 2.97 8.28 3.48
C GLU A 59 1.48 7.95 3.30
N THR A 60 0.76 8.85 2.63
CA THR A 60 -0.65 8.65 2.31
C THR A 60 -0.82 8.60 0.81
N VAL A 61 -1.47 7.54 0.33
CA VAL A 61 -1.77 7.33 -1.09
C VAL A 61 -3.24 6.99 -1.25
N PHE A 62 -3.78 7.19 -2.43
CA PHE A 62 -5.13 6.72 -2.75
C PHE A 62 -5.14 5.97 -4.07
N MET A 63 -6.02 4.98 -4.18
CA MET A 63 -6.18 4.19 -5.39
C MET A 63 -7.66 4.05 -5.74
N SER A 64 -7.94 3.98 -7.05
CA SER A 64 -9.25 3.61 -7.59
C SER A 64 -9.24 2.09 -7.83
N MET A 65 -10.16 1.36 -7.20
CA MET A 65 -10.23 -0.10 -7.33
C MET A 65 -10.92 -0.50 -8.63
N GLU A 66 -10.20 -0.43 -9.74
CA GLU A 66 -10.76 -0.67 -11.09
C GLU A 66 -10.60 -2.12 -11.57
N ASN A 67 -9.77 -2.90 -10.90
CA ASN A 67 -9.50 -4.29 -11.26
C ASN A 67 -10.26 -5.24 -10.33
N PRO A 68 -11.10 -6.17 -10.83
CA PRO A 68 -11.69 -7.20 -9.99
C PRO A 68 -10.62 -8.24 -9.60
N GLY A 69 -10.33 -8.39 -8.30
CA GLY A 69 -9.36 -9.37 -7.82
C GLY A 69 -9.05 -9.26 -6.33
N CYS A 70 -8.22 -10.18 -5.82
CA CYS A 70 -7.68 -10.09 -4.47
C CYS A 70 -6.47 -9.15 -4.47
N LEU A 71 -6.44 -8.19 -3.56
CA LEU A 71 -5.31 -7.29 -3.37
C LEU A 71 -4.22 -8.00 -2.56
N PHE A 72 -3.00 -8.00 -3.06
CA PHE A 72 -1.81 -8.44 -2.33
C PHE A 72 -0.87 -7.23 -2.16
N LEU A 73 -0.45 -7.00 -0.92
CA LEU A 73 0.43 -5.91 -0.46
C LEU A 73 1.83 -6.45 -0.16
#